data_AF-A0A842HBM7-F1
#
_entry.id   AF-A0A842HBM7-F1
#
_cell.length_a   1.000
_cell.length_b   1.000
_cell.length_c   1.000
_cell.angle_alpha   90.00
_cell.angle_beta   90.00
_cell.angle_gamma   90.00
#
_symmetry.space_group_name_H-M   'P 1'
#
loop_
_entity.id
_entity.type
_entity.pdbx_description
1 polymer ?
#
loop_
_entity_poly.entity_id
_entity_poly.type
_entity_poly.pdbx_seq_one_letter_code
_entity_poly.pdbx_strand_id
1 'polypeptide(L)'
;MEIRTAYQSYRKKPYVARWSENGKSRNRFFATEKDRAQFIESFQQNATRQDASIPLIEPRKLIRWQEAVKLDPAADPVEVYRFWLQRKPAQAREILLLDASRAYLQMMVEVGRDVNYTGHARKALEDFRGGAGDKPIHTYDAEVLREHLYGLPYAAVTIRHRRSHLLCAFAWWVEQGWLSENPVEKVKLA
;
A
#
# COMPACT_ATOMS: atom_id res chain seq x y z
N MET A 1 0.10 6.04 35.34
CA MET A 1 1.30 6.85 35.69
C MET A 1 0.98 7.60 36.98
N GLU A 2 1.74 7.38 38.07
CA GLU A 2 1.47 7.96 39.39
C GLU A 2 2.33 9.22 39.60
N ILE A 3 1.70 10.35 39.99
CA ILE A 3 2.39 11.58 40.36
C ILE A 3 2.30 11.77 41.87
N ARG A 4 3.46 11.87 42.52
CA ARG A 4 3.56 12.13 43.96
C ARG A 4 3.76 13.62 44.21
N THR A 5 2.99 14.17 45.15
CA THR A 5 3.13 15.55 45.59
C THR A 5 3.99 15.63 46.83
N ALA A 6 4.86 16.64 46.92
CA ALA A 6 5.61 16.96 48.14
C ALA A 6 5.61 18.47 48.38
N TYR A 7 5.88 18.87 49.62
CA TYR A 7 6.06 20.26 50.01
C TYR A 7 7.44 20.44 50.67
N GLN A 8 8.19 21.44 50.22
CA GLN A 8 9.56 21.72 50.66
C GLN A 8 9.68 23.20 51.05
N SER A 9 9.37 23.51 52.31
CA SER A 9 9.29 24.87 52.86
C SER A 9 10.57 25.71 52.70
N TYR A 10 11.74 25.07 52.62
CA TYR A 10 13.03 25.74 52.47
C TYR A 10 13.33 26.23 51.04
N ARG A 11 12.43 25.99 50.06
CA ARG A 11 12.64 26.39 48.66
C ARG A 11 11.73 27.55 48.26
N LYS A 12 12.24 28.42 47.37
CA LYS A 12 11.48 29.51 46.71
C LYS A 12 10.22 29.02 45.96
N LYS A 13 10.21 27.75 45.54
CA LYS A 13 9.08 27.06 44.91
C LYS A 13 8.81 25.77 45.68
N PRO A 14 8.02 25.83 46.77
CA PRO A 14 7.97 24.74 47.75
C PRO A 14 7.08 23.58 47.29
N TYR A 15 6.19 23.79 46.33
CA TYR A 15 5.26 22.75 45.88
C TYR A 15 5.90 21.88 44.78
N VAL A 16 6.02 20.57 45.01
CA VAL A 16 6.73 19.65 44.11
C VAL A 16 5.78 18.60 43.55
N ALA A 17 5.86 18.35 42.24
CA ALA A 17 5.29 17.18 41.57
C ALA A 17 6.42 16.25 41.11
N ARG A 18 6.38 14.98 41.49
CA ARG A 18 7.36 13.95 41.15
C ARG A 18 6.68 12.80 40.42
N TRP A 19 7.26 12.35 39.30
CA TRP A 19 6.78 11.19 38.55
C TRP A 19 7.96 10.38 37.98
N SER A 20 7.66 9.21 37.43
CA SER A 20 8.63 8.37 36.72
C SER A 20 8.26 8.30 35.25
N GLU A 21 9.23 8.54 34.37
CA GLU A 21 9.07 8.48 32.92
C GLU A 21 10.23 7.65 32.36
N ASN A 22 9.93 6.53 31.69
CA ASN A 22 10.92 5.59 31.14
C ASN A 22 12.00 5.17 32.16
N GLY A 23 11.59 4.87 33.39
CA GLY A 23 12.48 4.45 34.50
C GLY A 23 13.29 5.58 35.13
N LYS A 24 13.16 6.82 34.66
CA LYS A 24 13.85 8.00 35.22
C LYS A 24 12.90 8.86 36.03
N SER A 25 13.30 9.22 37.26
CA SER A 25 12.52 10.13 38.10
C SER A 25 12.63 11.57 37.59
N ARG A 26 11.48 12.21 37.42
CA ARG A 26 11.34 13.62 37.03
C ARG A 26 10.63 14.38 38.14
N ASN A 27 11.08 15.61 38.38
CA ASN A 27 10.53 16.51 39.40
C ASN A 27 10.28 17.89 38.79
N ARG A 28 9.14 18.52 39.14
CA ARG A 28 8.84 19.92 38.81
C ARG A 28 8.39 20.68 40.05
N PHE A 29 8.83 21.93 40.16
CA PHE A 29 8.63 22.80 41.32
C PHE A 29 7.74 23.99 40.96
N PHE A 30 6.84 24.34 41.87
CA PHE A 30 5.82 25.37 41.69
C PHE A 30 5.82 26.35 42.87
N ALA A 31 5.50 27.61 42.58
CA ALA A 31 5.41 28.66 43.59
C ALA A 31 4.14 28.50 44.44
N THR A 32 3.05 28.04 43.84
CA THR A 32 1.76 27.83 44.52
C THR A 32 1.26 26.40 44.38
N GLU A 33 0.37 25.99 45.29
CA GLU A 33 -0.34 24.71 45.22
C GLU A 33 -1.23 24.63 43.99
N LYS A 34 -1.88 25.75 43.64
CA LYS A 34 -2.78 25.85 42.48
C LYS A 34 -2.06 25.58 41.17
N ASP A 35 -0.85 26.13 40.99
CA ASP A 35 -0.05 25.89 39.79
C ASP A 35 0.38 24.41 39.69
N ARG A 36 0.70 23.77 40.82
CA ARG A 36 1.01 22.34 40.88
C ARG A 36 -0.21 21.51 40.48
N ALA A 37 -1.39 21.85 40.99
CA ALA A 37 -2.63 21.14 40.70
C ALA A 37 -3.02 21.25 39.21
N GLN A 38 -2.98 22.45 38.63
CA GLN A 38 -3.23 22.66 37.19
C GLN A 38 -2.24 21.89 36.31
N PHE A 39 -0.96 21.84 36.71
CA PHE A 39 0.02 21.02 36.01
C PHE A 39 -0.33 19.53 36.08
N ILE A 40 -0.70 19.01 37.26
CA ILE A 40 -1.06 17.59 37.42
C ILE A 40 -2.27 17.24 36.56
N GLU A 41 -3.30 18.09 36.57
CA GLU A 41 -4.53 17.90 35.80
C GLU A 41 -4.25 17.89 34.29
N SER A 42 -3.57 18.92 33.77
CA SER A 42 -3.19 18.99 32.35
C SER A 42 -2.25 17.84 31.93
N PHE A 43 -1.35 17.43 32.82
CA PHE A 43 -0.44 16.32 32.57
C PHE A 43 -1.18 14.97 32.53
N GLN A 44 -2.13 14.74 33.43
CA GLN A 44 -2.99 13.56 33.41
C GLN A 44 -3.86 13.53 32.15
N GLN A 45 -4.47 14.65 31.75
CA GLN A 45 -5.26 14.75 30.52
C GLN A 45 -4.41 14.42 29.27
N ASN A 46 -3.16 14.88 29.21
CA ASN A 46 -2.24 14.58 28.11
C ASN A 46 -1.70 13.14 28.15
N ALA A 47 -1.47 12.58 29.34
CA ALA A 47 -1.05 11.19 29.49
C ALA A 47 -2.16 10.20 29.11
N THR A 48 -3.43 10.52 29.39
CA THR A 48 -4.59 9.72 28.94
C THR A 48 -4.76 9.73 27.42
N ARG A 49 -4.26 10.77 26.73
CA ARG A 49 -4.23 10.81 25.25
C ARG A 49 -3.12 9.94 24.64
N GLN A 50 -2.07 9.63 25.40
CA GLN A 50 -1.06 8.66 24.98
C GLN A 50 -1.53 7.26 25.34
N ASP A 51 -2.42 6.71 24.51
CA ASP A 51 -2.58 5.27 24.47
C ASP A 51 -1.21 4.67 24.10
N ALA A 52 -0.67 3.81 24.95
CA ALA A 52 0.63 3.16 24.77
C ALA A 52 0.67 2.27 23.51
N SER A 53 -0.50 1.96 22.92
CA SER A 53 -0.63 1.30 21.63
C SER A 53 -0.28 2.21 20.44
N ILE A 54 -0.29 3.53 20.62
CA ILE A 54 -0.04 4.52 19.57
C ILE A 54 1.46 4.81 19.52
N PRO A 55 2.14 4.52 18.39
CA PRO A 55 3.58 4.74 18.26
C PRO A 55 3.91 6.24 18.35
N LEU A 56 4.99 6.57 19.05
CA LEU A 56 5.55 7.92 19.07
C LEU A 56 5.97 8.32 17.64
N ILE A 57 5.32 9.37 17.13
CA ILE A 57 5.62 9.91 15.81
C ILE A 57 6.82 10.85 15.92
N GLU A 58 7.86 10.61 15.11
CA GLU A 58 8.99 11.52 15.00
C GLU A 58 8.54 12.93 14.57
N PRO A 59 9.12 14.02 15.12
CA PRO A 59 8.72 15.39 14.78
C PRO A 59 8.74 15.71 13.28
N ARG A 60 9.64 15.09 12.51
CA ARG A 60 9.69 15.26 11.04
C ARG A 60 8.49 14.65 10.33
N LYS A 61 7.93 13.55 10.85
CA LYS A 61 6.73 12.92 10.28
C LYS A 61 5.47 13.74 10.58
N LEU A 62 5.44 14.46 11.70
CA LEU A 62 4.39 15.43 12.04
C LEU A 62 4.28 16.58 11.01
N ILE A 63 5.40 17.00 10.41
CA ILE A 63 5.39 18.03 9.36
C ILE A 63 4.55 17.57 8.16
N ARG A 64 4.66 16.30 7.76
CA ARG A 64 3.84 15.75 6.66
C ARG A 64 2.35 15.72 6.99
N TRP A 65 2.00 15.48 8.25
CA TRP A 65 0.61 15.59 8.72
C TRP A 65 0.11 17.03 8.67
N GLN A 66 0.93 17.99 9.06
CA GLN A 66 0.59 19.42 8.95
C GLN A 66 0.43 19.87 7.50
N GLU A 67 1.25 19.36 6.58
CA GLU A 67 1.09 19.59 5.13
C GLU A 67 -0.23 19.01 4.61
N ALA A 68 -0.60 17.79 5.02
CA ALA A 68 -1.87 17.17 4.63
C ALA A 68 -3.09 17.99 5.10
N VAL A 69 -3.07 18.47 6.35
CA VAL A 69 -4.14 19.34 6.90
C VAL A 69 -4.22 20.68 6.17
N LYS A 70 -3.11 21.21 5.65
CA LYS A 70 -3.14 22.42 4.81
C LYS A 70 -3.80 22.20 3.46
N LEU A 71 -3.68 21.00 2.89
CA LEU A 71 -4.28 20.66 1.60
C LEU A 71 -5.80 20.56 1.70
N ASP A 72 -6.29 19.87 2.73
CA ASP A 72 -7.72 19.79 3.03
C ASP A 72 -7.92 19.72 4.56
N PRO A 73 -8.33 20.82 5.21
CA PRO A 73 -8.57 20.85 6.65
C PRO A 73 -9.77 20.00 7.10
N ALA A 74 -10.69 19.67 6.20
CA ALA A 74 -11.91 18.92 6.51
C ALA A 74 -11.71 17.40 6.36
N ALA A 75 -10.67 16.98 5.65
CA ALA A 75 -10.35 15.57 5.46
C ALA A 75 -9.72 14.96 6.71
N ASP A 76 -10.30 13.86 7.21
CA ASP A 76 -9.63 13.02 8.19
C ASP A 76 -8.48 12.27 7.49
N PRO A 77 -7.20 12.54 7.82
CA PRO A 77 -6.12 11.94 7.07
C PRO A 77 -5.93 10.45 7.39
N VAL A 78 -6.54 9.93 8.47
CA VAL A 78 -6.65 8.49 8.71
C VAL A 78 -7.60 7.86 7.68
N GLU A 79 -8.76 8.47 7.43
CA GLU A 79 -9.71 8.00 6.40
C GLU A 79 -9.12 8.11 5.00
N VAL A 80 -8.40 9.20 4.70
CA VAL A 80 -7.65 9.33 3.43
C VAL A 80 -6.64 8.21 3.28
N TYR A 81 -5.87 7.90 4.34
CA TYR A 81 -4.88 6.83 4.27
C TYR A 81 -5.52 5.44 4.20
N ARG A 82 -6.64 5.20 4.89
CA ARG A 82 -7.43 3.96 4.75
C ARG A 82 -7.96 3.79 3.33
N PHE A 83 -8.53 4.85 2.76
CA PHE A 83 -9.00 4.88 1.38
C PHE A 83 -7.85 4.61 0.40
N TRP A 84 -6.69 5.24 0.62
CA TRP A 84 -5.49 4.95 -0.16
C TRP A 84 -5.03 3.51 -0.01
N LEU A 85 -5.01 2.93 1.19
CA LEU A 85 -4.64 1.51 1.37
C LEU A 85 -5.61 0.55 0.68
N GLN A 86 -6.90 0.88 0.64
CA GLN A 86 -7.92 0.08 -0.06
C GLN A 86 -7.81 0.19 -1.58
N ARG A 87 -7.38 1.35 -2.10
CA ARG A 87 -7.32 1.62 -3.54
C ARG A 87 -5.94 1.60 -4.14
N LYS A 88 -4.88 1.60 -3.32
CA LYS A 88 -3.52 1.56 -3.82
C LYS A 88 -3.39 0.24 -4.55
N PRO A 89 -2.94 0.24 -5.81
CA PRO A 89 -2.61 -1.00 -6.48
C PRO A 89 -1.64 -1.75 -5.57
N ALA A 90 -1.88 -3.04 -5.35
CA ALA A 90 -0.87 -3.90 -4.77
C ALA A 90 0.43 -3.61 -5.52
N GLN A 91 1.50 -3.32 -4.77
CA GLN A 91 2.79 -2.98 -5.37
C GLN A 91 3.07 -4.04 -6.43
N ALA A 92 3.03 -3.64 -7.71
CA ALA A 92 2.94 -4.57 -8.81
C ALA A 92 4.11 -5.53 -8.67
N ARG A 93 3.82 -6.80 -8.41
CA ARG A 93 4.89 -7.78 -8.24
C ARG A 93 5.69 -7.77 -9.53
N GLU A 94 7.02 -7.73 -9.43
CA GLU A 94 7.92 -7.82 -10.57
C GLU A 94 7.94 -9.27 -11.11
N ILE A 95 6.80 -9.72 -11.61
CA ILE A 95 6.65 -11.05 -12.21
C ILE A 95 6.93 -10.90 -13.70
N LEU A 96 7.97 -11.57 -14.17
CA LEU A 96 8.32 -11.61 -15.58
C LEU A 96 7.25 -12.34 -16.40
N LEU A 97 7.10 -11.96 -17.67
CA LEU A 97 6.14 -12.57 -18.59
C LEU A 97 6.30 -14.09 -18.68
N LEU A 98 7.54 -14.60 -18.71
CA LEU A 98 7.81 -16.03 -18.75
C LEU A 98 7.23 -16.77 -17.54
N ASP A 99 7.46 -16.24 -16.34
CA ASP A 99 6.99 -16.86 -15.10
C ASP A 99 5.47 -16.76 -14.96
N ALA A 100 4.90 -15.61 -15.32
CA ALA A 100 3.45 -15.42 -15.34
C ALA A 100 2.76 -16.36 -16.34
N SER A 101 3.37 -16.56 -17.51
CA SER A 101 2.89 -17.47 -18.55
C SER A 101 2.94 -18.92 -18.08
N ARG A 102 4.03 -19.34 -17.43
CA ARG A 102 4.16 -20.70 -16.88
C ARG A 102 3.11 -20.99 -15.83
N ALA A 103 2.89 -20.05 -14.90
CA ALA A 103 1.88 -20.21 -13.86
C ALA A 103 0.45 -20.32 -14.45
N TYR A 104 0.13 -19.49 -15.45
CA TYR A 104 -1.16 -19.57 -16.15
C TYR A 104 -1.35 -20.91 -16.88
N LEU A 105 -0.32 -21.36 -17.61
CA LEU A 105 -0.38 -22.63 -18.33
C LEU A 105 -0.49 -23.83 -17.39
N GLN A 106 0.21 -23.81 -16.25
CA GLN A 106 0.10 -24.83 -15.23
C GLN A 106 -1.32 -24.89 -14.65
N MET A 107 -1.90 -23.73 -14.30
CA MET A 107 -3.27 -23.66 -13.81
C MET A 107 -4.27 -24.28 -14.82
N MET A 108 -4.13 -23.99 -16.11
CA MET A 108 -5.03 -24.57 -17.12
C MET A 108 -4.95 -26.11 -17.17
N VAL A 109 -3.74 -26.67 -17.00
CA VAL A 109 -3.55 -28.12 -16.94
C VAL A 109 -4.19 -28.70 -15.68
N GLU A 110 -4.00 -28.06 -14.52
CA GLU A 110 -4.57 -28.49 -13.24
C GLU A 110 -6.10 -28.48 -13.23
N VAL A 111 -6.72 -27.50 -13.91
CA VAL A 111 -8.18 -27.40 -14.07
C VAL A 111 -8.71 -28.35 -15.17
N GLY A 112 -7.83 -29.10 -15.85
CA GLY A 112 -8.23 -30.07 -16.86
C GLY A 112 -8.71 -29.45 -18.17
N ARG A 113 -8.17 -28.29 -18.56
CA ARG A 113 -8.46 -27.69 -19.88
C ARG A 113 -7.92 -28.57 -21.00
N ASP A 114 -8.59 -28.47 -22.14
CA ASP A 114 -8.22 -29.18 -23.37
C ASP A 114 -6.76 -28.91 -23.78
N VAL A 115 -6.08 -29.97 -24.23
CA VAL A 115 -4.65 -29.93 -24.56
C VAL A 115 -4.40 -29.05 -25.79
N ASN A 116 -5.28 -29.06 -26.78
CA ASN A 116 -5.14 -28.22 -27.96
C ASN A 116 -5.33 -26.75 -27.60
N TYR A 117 -6.36 -26.44 -26.79
CA TYR A 117 -6.57 -25.10 -26.26
C TYR A 117 -5.34 -24.59 -25.48
N THR A 118 -4.79 -25.44 -24.60
CA THR A 118 -3.57 -25.12 -23.84
C THR A 118 -2.37 -24.90 -24.74
N GLY A 119 -2.23 -25.68 -25.82
CA GLY A 119 -1.22 -25.50 -26.85
C GLY A 119 -1.34 -24.17 -27.59
N HIS A 120 -2.57 -23.77 -27.97
CA HIS A 120 -2.81 -22.48 -28.62
C HIS A 120 -2.50 -21.29 -27.71
N ALA A 121 -2.90 -21.36 -26.44
CA ALA A 121 -2.59 -20.35 -25.43
C ALA A 121 -1.07 -20.24 -25.19
N ARG A 122 -0.38 -21.38 -25.05
CA ARG A 122 1.09 -21.41 -24.95
C ARG A 122 1.74 -20.71 -26.13
N LYS A 123 1.33 -21.08 -27.35
CA LYS A 123 1.91 -20.50 -28.56
C LYS A 123 1.63 -19.00 -28.66
N ALA A 124 0.47 -18.52 -28.21
CA ALA A 124 0.17 -17.09 -28.18
C ALA A 124 1.07 -16.32 -27.19
N LEU A 125 1.34 -16.89 -26.01
CA LEU A 125 2.22 -16.30 -25.00
C LEU A 125 3.69 -16.33 -25.45
N GLU A 126 4.13 -17.40 -26.11
CA GLU A 126 5.46 -17.50 -26.69
C GLU A 126 5.67 -16.50 -27.83
N ASP A 127 4.71 -16.38 -28.74
CA ASP A 127 4.75 -15.38 -29.83
C ASP A 127 4.79 -13.95 -29.25
N PHE A 128 4.00 -13.68 -28.20
CA PHE A 128 4.00 -12.38 -27.52
C PHE A 128 5.34 -12.07 -26.86
N ARG A 129 5.90 -13.02 -26.09
CA ARG A 129 7.23 -12.87 -25.49
C ARG A 129 8.33 -12.70 -26.55
N GLY A 130 8.22 -13.40 -27.67
CA GLY A 130 9.15 -13.26 -28.79
C GLY A 130 9.13 -11.88 -29.44
N GLY A 131 7.96 -11.23 -29.50
CA GLY A 131 7.79 -9.89 -30.06
C GLY A 131 8.07 -8.74 -29.08
N ALA A 132 7.57 -8.84 -27.85
CA ALA A 132 7.62 -7.76 -26.86
C ALA A 132 8.76 -7.88 -25.83
N GLY A 133 9.47 -9.03 -25.84
CA GLY A 133 10.51 -9.37 -24.87
C GLY A 133 9.94 -9.94 -23.56
N ASP A 134 10.84 -10.33 -22.65
CA ASP A 134 10.51 -10.86 -21.33
C ASP A 134 10.75 -9.78 -20.26
N LYS A 135 9.69 -9.07 -19.91
CA LYS A 135 9.67 -7.93 -18.98
C LYS A 135 8.61 -8.19 -17.90
N PRO A 136 8.60 -7.42 -16.81
CA PRO A 136 7.55 -7.52 -15.82
C PRO A 136 6.17 -7.28 -16.43
N ILE A 137 5.18 -8.10 -16.08
CA ILE A 137 3.87 -8.10 -16.77
C ILE A 137 3.12 -6.76 -16.66
N HIS A 138 3.40 -5.96 -15.63
CA HIS A 138 2.80 -4.64 -15.44
C HIS A 138 3.32 -3.57 -16.42
N THR A 139 4.39 -3.87 -17.16
CA THR A 139 4.97 -2.95 -18.15
C THR A 139 4.32 -3.06 -19.53
N TYR A 140 3.51 -4.11 -19.78
CA TYR A 140 2.80 -4.27 -21.04
C TYR A 140 1.47 -3.51 -20.98
N ASP A 141 1.42 -2.35 -21.61
CA ASP A 141 0.19 -1.59 -21.79
C ASP A 141 -0.56 -2.00 -23.07
N ALA A 142 -1.67 -1.30 -23.32
CA ALA A 142 -2.50 -1.54 -24.50
C ALA A 142 -1.79 -1.18 -25.81
N GLU A 143 -0.78 -0.32 -25.81
CA GLU A 143 -0.03 0.05 -27.02
C GLU A 143 0.93 -1.07 -27.40
N VAL A 144 1.69 -1.61 -26.44
CA VAL A 144 2.58 -2.76 -26.69
C VAL A 144 1.80 -3.96 -27.21
N LEU A 145 0.63 -4.24 -26.63
CA LEU A 145 -0.25 -5.32 -27.09
C LEU A 145 -0.81 -5.05 -28.49
N ARG A 146 -1.14 -3.80 -28.80
CA ARG A 146 -1.61 -3.39 -30.13
C ARG A 146 -0.52 -3.58 -31.18
N GLU A 147 0.67 -3.05 -30.93
CA GLU A 147 1.82 -3.19 -31.81
C GLU A 147 2.15 -4.66 -32.08
N HIS A 148 2.15 -5.49 -31.03
CA HIS A 148 2.35 -6.92 -31.19
C HIS A 148 1.27 -7.55 -32.08
N LEU A 149 -0.01 -7.38 -31.74
CA LEU A 149 -1.11 -8.05 -32.43
C LEU A 149 -1.24 -7.64 -33.90
N TYR A 150 -1.06 -6.35 -34.22
CA TYR A 150 -1.09 -5.86 -35.60
C TYR A 150 0.20 -6.16 -36.38
N GLY A 151 1.32 -6.40 -35.70
CA GLY A 151 2.58 -6.81 -36.32
C GLY A 151 2.67 -8.30 -36.68
N LEU A 152 1.70 -9.12 -36.27
CA LEU A 152 1.71 -10.55 -36.56
C LEU A 152 1.41 -10.84 -38.05
N PRO A 153 2.19 -11.69 -38.74
CA PRO A 153 1.97 -12.05 -40.13
C PRO A 153 0.88 -13.12 -40.29
N TYR A 154 -0.27 -12.93 -39.67
CA TYR A 154 -1.39 -13.88 -39.68
C TYR A 154 -2.67 -13.25 -40.23
N ALA A 155 -3.59 -14.09 -40.69
CA ALA A 155 -4.93 -13.65 -41.06
C ALA A 155 -5.69 -13.08 -39.84
N ALA A 156 -6.64 -12.17 -40.09
CA ALA A 156 -7.40 -11.47 -39.05
C ALA A 156 -8.08 -12.42 -38.04
N VAL A 157 -8.60 -13.55 -38.50
CA VAL A 157 -9.20 -14.58 -37.64
C VAL A 157 -8.19 -15.14 -36.62
N THR A 158 -6.98 -15.45 -37.08
CA THR A 158 -5.90 -15.94 -36.21
C THR A 158 -5.47 -14.87 -35.22
N ILE A 159 -5.34 -13.61 -35.65
CA ILE A 159 -5.02 -12.48 -34.75
C ILE A 159 -6.10 -12.33 -33.67
N ARG A 160 -7.38 -12.49 -34.03
CA ARG A 160 -8.49 -12.48 -33.06
C ARG A 160 -8.37 -13.61 -32.04
N HIS A 161 -7.99 -14.82 -32.46
CA HIS A 161 -7.72 -15.93 -31.54
C HIS A 161 -6.50 -15.64 -30.64
N ARG A 162 -5.41 -15.09 -31.19
CA ARG A 162 -4.23 -14.66 -30.40
C ARG A 162 -4.62 -13.66 -29.32
N ARG A 163 -5.38 -12.62 -29.69
CA ARG A 163 -5.92 -11.66 -28.73
C ARG A 163 -6.77 -12.35 -27.67
N SER A 164 -7.63 -13.30 -28.05
CA SER A 164 -8.47 -14.03 -27.08
C SER A 164 -7.64 -14.78 -26.04
N HIS A 165 -6.56 -15.44 -26.45
CA HIS A 165 -5.68 -16.14 -25.52
C HIS A 165 -4.93 -15.19 -24.59
N LEU A 166 -4.41 -14.07 -25.11
CA LEU A 166 -3.78 -13.03 -24.29
C LEU A 166 -4.80 -12.43 -23.31
N LEU A 167 -6.03 -12.15 -23.78
CA LEU A 167 -7.10 -11.62 -22.94
C LEU A 167 -7.37 -12.52 -21.74
N CYS A 168 -7.47 -13.83 -21.95
CA CYS A 168 -7.68 -14.80 -20.87
C CYS A 168 -6.49 -14.88 -19.91
N ALA A 169 -5.25 -14.85 -20.41
CA ALA A 169 -4.06 -14.89 -19.57
C ALA A 169 -3.96 -13.64 -18.67
N PHE A 170 -4.13 -12.44 -19.25
CA PHE A 170 -4.11 -11.18 -18.51
C PHE A 170 -5.27 -11.06 -17.53
N ALA A 171 -6.47 -11.57 -17.87
CA ALA A 171 -7.59 -11.62 -16.94
C ALA A 171 -7.25 -12.47 -15.70
N TRP A 172 -6.65 -13.64 -15.91
CA TRP A 172 -6.23 -14.48 -14.79
C TRP A 172 -5.13 -13.81 -13.94
N TRP A 173 -4.18 -13.09 -14.53
CA TRP A 173 -3.18 -12.33 -13.77
C TRP A 173 -3.78 -11.19 -12.94
N VAL A 174 -4.87 -10.58 -13.40
CA VAL A 174 -5.66 -9.62 -12.61
C VAL A 174 -6.33 -10.34 -11.43
N GLU A 175 -6.92 -11.52 -11.64
CA GLU A 175 -7.51 -12.33 -10.55
C GLU A 175 -6.47 -12.73 -9.49
N GLN A 176 -5.22 -12.99 -9.89
CA GLN A 176 -4.11 -13.25 -8.97
C GLN A 176 -3.59 -12.00 -8.24
N GLY A 177 -4.12 -10.81 -8.55
CA GLY A 177 -3.69 -9.53 -8.01
C GLY A 177 -2.30 -9.09 -8.50
N TRP A 178 -1.83 -9.63 -9.62
CA TRP A 178 -0.52 -9.26 -10.20
C TRP A 178 -0.62 -8.04 -11.11
N LEU A 179 -1.82 -7.76 -11.62
CA LEU A 179 -2.19 -6.59 -12.40
C LEU A 179 -3.44 -5.96 -11.79
N SER A 180 -3.59 -4.64 -11.95
CA SER A 180 -4.79 -3.92 -11.51
C SER A 180 -5.94 -3.99 -12.51
N GLU A 181 -5.61 -4.09 -13.80
CA GLU A 181 -6.57 -4.16 -14.90
C GLU A 181 -6.01 -4.96 -16.07
N ASN A 182 -6.89 -5.41 -16.97
CA ASN A 182 -6.51 -6.16 -18.16
C ASN A 182 -6.28 -5.18 -19.35
N PRO A 183 -5.03 -4.91 -19.76
CA PRO A 183 -4.75 -3.98 -20.85
C PRO A 183 -5.24 -4.48 -22.23
N VAL A 184 -5.46 -5.79 -22.41
CA VAL A 184 -5.93 -6.39 -23.67
C VAL A 184 -7.37 -5.97 -24.00
N GLU A 185 -8.18 -5.65 -22.99
CA GLU A 185 -9.55 -5.15 -23.18
C GLU A 185 -9.61 -3.86 -23.99
N LYS A 186 -8.57 -3.02 -23.84
CA LYS A 186 -8.44 -1.73 -24.55
C LYS A 186 -7.98 -1.89 -26.00
N VAL A 187 -7.57 -3.09 -26.42
CA VAL A 187 -7.20 -3.38 -27.80
C VAL A 187 -8.44 -3.82 -28.57
N LYS A 188 -8.94 -2.95 -29.46
CA LYS A 188 -10.00 -3.30 -30.41
C LYS A 188 -9.35 -3.74 -31.73
N LEU A 189 -9.72 -4.94 -32.19
CA LEU A 189 -9.38 -5.41 -33.53
C LEU A 189 -10.53 -5.03 -34.47
N ALA A 190 -10.18 -4.50 -35.64
CA ALA A 190 -11.13 -4.19 -36.71
C ALA A 190 -11.72 -5.46 -37.34
#